data_AF-A0A081EWF2-F1
#
_entry.id   AF-A0A081EWF2-F1
#
_cell.length_a   1.000
_cell.length_b   1.000
_cell.length_c   1.000
_cell.angle_alpha   90.00
_cell.angle_beta   90.00
_cell.angle_gamma   90.00
#
_symmetry.space_group_name_H-M   'P 1'
#
loop_
_entity.id
_entity.type
_entity.pdbx_description
1 polymer ?
#
loop_
_entity_poly.entity_id
_entity_poly.type
_entity_poly.pdbx_seq_one_letter_code
_entity_poly.pdbx_strand_id
1 'polypeptide(L)'
;MEEATPEKLETPEKVVGIDVEILTYAHDTDGYAIESPDFSEERERLERAQRDLSRKEHGSANWEKQRQVVAERHANLKRKRRDFLHKLSNYYAREYDLRVQQATV
;
A
#
# COMPACT_ATOMS: atom_id res chain seq x y z
N MET A 1 36.04 24.64 16.13
CA MET A 1 34.69 24.61 15.54
C MET A 1 34.24 23.17 15.65
N GLU A 2 33.40 22.92 16.63
CA GLU A 2 32.92 21.59 17.00
C GLU A 2 31.75 21.25 16.06
N GLU A 3 31.88 20.16 15.32
CA GLU A 3 30.89 19.67 14.36
C GLU A 3 29.74 19.02 15.14
N ALA A 4 28.57 19.67 15.18
CA ALA A 4 27.38 19.11 15.79
C ALA A 4 26.82 17.99 14.89
N THR A 5 27.02 16.75 15.30
CA THR A 5 26.38 15.57 14.72
C THR A 5 24.87 15.68 15.00
N PRO A 6 23.97 15.54 13.99
CA PRO A 6 22.55 15.68 14.23
C PRO A 6 22.07 14.56 15.16
N GLU A 7 21.51 14.98 16.29
CA GLU A 7 20.95 14.11 17.32
C GLU A 7 19.78 13.31 16.73
N LYS A 8 19.84 11.99 16.90
CA LYS A 8 18.86 11.06 16.35
C LYS A 8 17.56 11.22 17.14
N LEU A 9 16.55 11.82 16.51
CA LEU A 9 15.24 12.06 17.12
C LEU A 9 14.69 10.78 17.76
N GLU A 10 14.36 10.91 19.04
CA GLU A 10 13.77 9.88 19.88
C GLU A 10 12.41 9.46 19.31
N THR A 11 12.03 8.22 19.61
CA THR A 11 10.84 7.48 19.16
C THR A 11 9.66 8.34 18.70
N PRO A 12 9.12 8.11 17.48
CA PRO A 12 8.04 8.93 16.93
C PRO A 12 6.85 8.98 17.90
N GLU A 13 6.48 10.18 18.33
CA GLU A 13 5.38 10.45 19.28
C GLU A 13 4.01 9.99 18.76
N LYS A 14 3.89 9.77 17.44
CA LYS A 14 2.68 9.29 16.77
C LYS A 14 3.06 8.22 15.74
N VAL A 15 2.74 6.96 16.04
CA VAL A 15 2.88 5.84 15.09
C VAL A 15 1.53 5.60 14.44
N VAL A 16 1.38 5.98 13.17
CA VAL A 16 0.17 5.66 12.39
C VAL A 16 0.39 4.31 11.70
N GLY A 17 -0.29 3.28 12.21
CA GLY A 17 -0.34 1.96 11.58
C GLY A 17 -1.33 1.96 10.43
N ILE A 18 -0.86 1.69 9.20
CA ILE A 18 -1.72 1.52 8.03
C ILE A 18 -1.73 0.04 7.66
N ASP A 19 -2.77 -0.68 8.06
CA ASP A 19 -3.03 -2.04 7.60
C ASP A 19 -3.84 -1.99 6.29
N VAL A 20 -3.37 -2.71 5.26
CA VAL A 20 -3.95 -2.73 3.90
C VAL A 20 -4.41 -4.14 3.52
N GLU A 21 -4.26 -5.13 4.42
CA GLU A 21 -4.61 -6.52 4.09
C GLU A 21 -6.11 -6.74 3.94
N ILE A 22 -6.94 -5.91 4.58
CA ILE A 22 -8.40 -5.98 4.51
C ILE A 22 -8.89 -4.58 4.10
N LEU A 23 -9.60 -4.49 2.97
CA LEU A 23 -10.20 -3.25 2.48
C LEU A 23 -11.22 -2.72 3.48
N THR A 24 -10.82 -1.99 4.50
CA THR A 24 -11.73 -1.16 5.27
C THR A 24 -10.90 -0.14 6.06
N TYR A 25 -10.68 1.02 5.45
CA TYR A 25 -10.25 2.26 6.11
C TYR A 25 -8.84 2.32 6.70
N ALA A 26 -8.02 3.22 6.15
CA ALA A 26 -6.98 3.87 6.94
C ALA A 26 -7.62 5.11 7.59
N HIS A 27 -7.95 5.02 8.88
CA HIS A 27 -8.28 6.19 9.67
C HIS A 27 -6.98 6.77 10.22
N ASP A 28 -6.67 8.01 9.84
CA ASP A 28 -5.63 8.77 10.54
C ASP A 28 -6.16 9.27 11.88
N THR A 29 -5.26 9.37 12.86
CA THR A 29 -5.56 9.83 14.23
C THR A 29 -6.10 11.27 14.33
N ASP A 30 -6.11 12.02 13.23
CA ASP A 30 -6.59 13.41 13.12
C ASP A 30 -7.92 13.51 12.34
N GLY A 31 -8.56 12.37 12.03
CA GLY A 31 -9.87 12.31 11.38
C GLY A 31 -9.83 12.51 9.86
N TYR A 32 -8.65 12.51 9.24
CA TYR A 32 -8.53 12.64 7.79
C TYR A 32 -8.89 11.31 7.13
N ALA A 33 -10.10 11.24 6.55
CA ALA A 33 -10.51 10.11 5.74
C ALA A 33 -9.75 10.14 4.41
N ILE A 34 -8.67 9.36 4.32
CA ILE A 34 -8.00 9.17 3.03
C ILE A 34 -8.86 8.22 2.22
N GLU A 35 -9.33 8.71 1.07
CA GLU A 35 -10.13 7.91 0.14
C GLU A 35 -9.35 6.63 -0.19
N SER A 36 -9.94 5.49 0.16
CA SER A 36 -9.34 4.19 -0.13
C SER A 36 -9.26 4.03 -1.65
N PRO A 37 -8.12 3.59 -2.20
CA PRO A 37 -8.01 3.34 -3.62
C PRO A 37 -9.00 2.25 -4.01
N ASP A 38 -9.80 2.51 -5.04
CA ASP A 38 -10.62 1.45 -5.61
C ASP A 38 -9.76 0.53 -6.46
N PHE A 39 -9.79 -0.77 -6.12
CA PHE A 39 -9.18 -1.84 -6.91
C PHE A 39 -10.21 -2.90 -7.33
N SER A 40 -11.49 -2.51 -7.41
CA SER A 40 -12.61 -3.38 -7.79
C SER A 40 -12.37 -4.03 -9.15
N GLU A 41 -11.91 -3.26 -10.13
CA GLU A 41 -11.63 -3.74 -11.49
C GLU A 41 -10.50 -4.79 -11.51
N GLU A 42 -9.40 -4.57 -10.77
CA GLU A 42 -8.29 -5.50 -10.69
C GLU A 42 -8.69 -6.79 -9.99
N ARG A 43 -9.50 -6.69 -8.93
CA ARG A 43 -10.07 -7.85 -8.25
C ARG A 43 -10.95 -8.65 -9.19
N GLU A 44 -11.85 -7.99 -9.91
CA GLU A 44 -12.75 -8.65 -10.86
C GLU A 44 -11.96 -9.36 -11.99
N ARG A 45 -10.93 -8.70 -12.54
CA ARG A 45 -10.04 -9.31 -13.54
C ARG A 45 -9.29 -10.52 -12.99
N LEU A 46 -8.82 -10.45 -11.75
CA LEU A 46 -8.14 -11.57 -11.09
C LEU A 46 -9.10 -12.74 -10.85
N GLU A 47 -10.30 -12.49 -10.34
CA GLU A 47 -11.33 -13.51 -10.13
C GLU A 47 -11.73 -14.21 -11.43
N ARG A 48 -11.93 -13.45 -12.51
CA ARG A 48 -12.19 -14.03 -13.84
C ARG A 48 -11.02 -14.92 -14.28
N ALA A 49 -9.78 -14.44 -14.14
CA ALA A 49 -8.61 -15.22 -14.53
C ALA A 49 -8.45 -16.51 -13.71
N GLN A 50 -8.76 -16.48 -12.41
CA GLN A 50 -8.76 -17.68 -11.55
C GLN A 50 -9.89 -18.65 -11.91
N ARG A 51 -11.08 -18.15 -12.25
CA ARG A 51 -12.21 -18.97 -12.73
C ARG A 51 -11.89 -19.65 -14.06
N ASP A 52 -11.18 -18.97 -14.95
CA ASP A 52 -10.72 -19.55 -16.21
C ASP A 52 -9.61 -20.58 -15.99
N LEU A 53 -8.75 -20.39 -14.99
CA LEU A 53 -7.71 -21.35 -14.62
C LEU A 53 -8.30 -22.64 -14.06
N SER A 54 -9.30 -22.55 -13.18
CA SER A 54 -9.91 -23.72 -12.52
C SER A 54 -10.65 -24.64 -13.50
N ARG A 55 -11.07 -24.11 -14.65
CA ARG A 55 -11.73 -24.85 -15.72
C ARG A 55 -10.75 -25.58 -16.65
N LYS A 56 -9.44 -25.31 -16.55
CA LYS A 56 -8.42 -25.91 -17.43
C LYS A 56 -7.81 -27.16 -16.79
N GLU A 57 -7.47 -28.13 -17.63
CA GLU A 57 -6.78 -29.34 -17.21
C GLU A 57 -5.40 -29.01 -16.63
N HIS A 58 -5.19 -29.34 -15.36
CA HIS A 58 -3.97 -29.06 -14.64
C HIS A 58 -2.75 -29.67 -15.35
N GLY A 59 -1.69 -28.89 -15.55
CA GLY A 59 -0.47 -29.33 -16.25
C GLY A 59 -0.53 -29.26 -17.78
N SER A 60 -1.70 -28.98 -18.38
CA SER A 60 -1.79 -28.72 -19.82
C SER A 60 -1.08 -27.41 -20.20
N ALA A 61 -0.65 -27.29 -21.47
CA ALA A 61 -0.05 -26.06 -21.98
C ALA A 61 -0.97 -24.83 -21.84
N ASN A 62 -2.28 -25.02 -21.94
CA ASN A 62 -3.27 -23.96 -21.78
C ASN A 62 -3.44 -23.56 -20.30
N TRP A 63 -3.37 -24.53 -19.38
CA TRP A 63 -3.37 -24.26 -17.95
C TRP A 63 -2.14 -23.46 -17.52
N GLU A 64 -0.96 -23.83 -18.02
CA GLU A 64 0.29 -23.13 -17.70
C GLU A 64 0.25 -21.66 -18.14
N LYS A 65 -0.21 -21.40 -19.38
CA LYS A 65 -0.42 -20.04 -19.89
C LYS A 65 -1.37 -19.24 -18.99
N GLN A 66 -2.48 -19.84 -18.59
CA GLN A 66 -3.46 -19.17 -17.73
C GLN A 66 -2.93 -18.92 -16.31
N ARG A 67 -2.11 -19.83 -15.77
CA ARG A 67 -1.47 -19.66 -14.47
C ARG A 67 -0.55 -18.43 -14.46
N GLN A 68 0.18 -18.20 -15.56
CA GLN A 68 1.00 -17.00 -15.73
C GLN A 68 0.15 -15.73 -15.76
N VAL A 69 -0.99 -15.74 -16.47
CA VAL A 69 -1.94 -14.61 -16.45
C VAL A 69 -2.41 -14.31 -15.02
N VAL A 70 -2.79 -15.33 -14.24
CA VAL A 70 -3.17 -15.14 -12.82
C VAL A 70 -2.04 -14.51 -12.01
N ALA A 71 -0.80 -14.99 -12.17
CA ALA A 71 0.37 -14.44 -11.50
C ALA A 71 0.63 -12.97 -11.87
N GLU A 72 0.49 -12.60 -13.14
CA GLU A 72 0.61 -11.22 -13.61
C GLU A 72 -0.45 -10.31 -13.00
N ARG A 73 -1.71 -10.77 -12.90
CA ARG A 73 -2.80 -10.01 -12.27
C ARG A 73 -2.52 -9.78 -10.78
N HIS A 74 -2.05 -10.80 -10.06
CA HIS A 74 -1.60 -10.64 -8.68
C HIS A 74 -0.46 -9.63 -8.55
N ALA A 75 0.55 -9.71 -9.42
CA ALA A 75 1.67 -8.78 -9.41
C ALA A 75 1.22 -7.33 -9.70
N ASN A 76 0.27 -7.13 -10.61
CA ASN A 76 -0.29 -5.82 -10.91
C ASN A 76 -1.02 -5.22 -9.69
N LEU A 77 -1.91 -5.99 -9.06
CA LEU A 77 -2.63 -5.55 -7.86
C LEU A 77 -1.66 -5.22 -6.72
N LYS A 78 -0.63 -6.05 -6.49
CA LYS A 78 0.40 -5.80 -5.48
C LYS A 78 1.17 -4.51 -5.75
N ARG A 79 1.52 -4.23 -7.01
CA ARG A 79 2.19 -2.97 -7.40
C ARG A 79 1.30 -1.77 -7.11
N LYS A 80 0.04 -1.80 -7.52
CA LYS A 80 -0.91 -0.69 -7.25
C LYS A 80 -1.10 -0.43 -5.76
N ARG A 81 -1.24 -1.48 -4.95
CA ARG A 81 -1.30 -1.38 -3.48
C ARG A 81 -0.04 -0.73 -2.90
N ARG A 82 1.14 -1.17 -3.34
CA ARG A 82 2.42 -0.59 -2.91
C ARG A 82 2.56 0.87 -3.32
N ASP A 83 2.16 1.22 -4.54
CA ASP A 83 2.26 2.59 -5.04
C ASP A 83 1.31 3.52 -4.26
N PHE A 84 0.12 3.05 -3.90
CA PHE A 84 -0.77 3.77 -2.99
C PHE A 84 -0.11 3.99 -1.62
N LEU A 85 0.42 2.92 -1.01
CA LEU A 85 1.13 3.01 0.27
C LEU A 85 2.30 4.00 0.23
N HIS A 86 3.11 3.98 -0.82
CA HIS A 86 4.22 4.93 -0.97
C HIS A 86 3.73 6.38 -1.08
N LYS A 87 2.67 6.64 -1.85
CA LYS A 87 2.07 7.98 -1.96
C LYS A 87 1.52 8.45 -0.62
N LEU A 88 0.88 7.53 0.10
CA LEU A 88 0.32 7.76 1.42
C LEU A 88 1.41 8.11 2.44
N SER A 89 2.47 7.30 2.51
CA SER A 89 3.63 7.57 3.35
C SER A 89 4.30 8.90 3.00
N ASN A 90 4.43 9.23 1.71
CA ASN A 90 4.97 10.53 1.29
C ASN A 90 4.07 11.71 1.68
N TYR A 91 2.74 11.54 1.62
CA TYR A 91 1.81 12.56 2.09
C TYR A 91 1.98 12.81 3.59
N TYR A 92 1.98 11.73 4.40
CA TYR A 92 2.19 11.85 5.84
C TYR A 92 3.56 12.40 6.21
N ALA A 93 4.62 11.94 5.56
CA ALA A 93 5.95 12.50 5.75
C ALA A 93 5.92 14.01 5.48
N ARG A 94 5.36 14.47 4.36
CA ARG A 94 5.32 15.91 4.07
C ARG A 94 4.45 16.72 5.03
N GLU A 95 3.27 16.21 5.40
CA GLU A 95 2.30 16.95 6.20
C GLU A 95 2.68 16.99 7.69
N TYR A 96 3.28 15.91 8.21
CA TYR A 96 3.62 15.77 9.63
C TYR A 96 5.08 16.12 9.94
N ASP A 97 6.02 15.99 8.99
CA ASP A 97 7.41 16.47 9.15
C ASP A 97 7.48 18.03 9.08
N LEU A 98 6.40 18.71 8.67
CA LEU A 98 6.27 20.18 8.65
C LEU A 98 5.53 20.80 9.87
N ARG A 99 5.04 19.99 10.83
CA ARG A 99 4.51 20.50 12.11
C ARG A 99 5.52 20.40 13.24
N VAL A 100 6.76 20.83 13.00
CA VAL A 100 7.64 21.32 14.08
C VAL A 100 7.48 22.83 14.12
N GLN A 101 6.31 23.31 14.59
CA GLN A 101 6.22 24.70 15.02
C GLN A 101 6.65 24.77 16.47
N GLN A 102 7.71 25.54 16.70
CA GLN A 102 8.35 25.73 17.99
C GLN A 102 7.32 26.18 19.03
N ALA A 103 7.14 25.39 20.08
CA ALA A 103 6.62 25.90 21.33
C ALA A 103 7.78 26.62 22.03
N THR A 104 7.90 27.92 21.79
CA THR A 104 8.76 28.79 22.60
C THR A 104 8.20 28.79 24.03
N VAL A 105 9.05 28.40 24.98
CA VAL A 105 8.84 28.49 26.44
C VAL A 105 8.68 29.95 26.86
#